data_AF-A0A6S7JKE2-F1
#
_entry.id   AF-A0A6S7JKE2-F1
#
_cell.length_a   1.000
_cell.length_b   1.000
_cell.length_c   1.000
_cell.angle_alpha   90.00
_cell.angle_beta   90.00
_cell.angle_gamma   90.00
#
_symmetry.space_group_name_H-M   'P 1'
#
loop_
_entity.id
_entity.type
_entity.pdbx_description
1 polymer ?
#
loop_
_entity_poly.entity_id
_entity_poly.type
_entity_poly.pdbx_seq_one_letter_code
_entity_poly.pdbx_strand_id
1 'polypeptide(L)'
;VIFEKEEVDSIKSSGDTGLTLLGFKPRSSLKRYHHVRPAQFIYPDEKSISGSSRLFTALLKKCASKNLVIMCRFVPRRAASVRLVALIPQEEELDEQNVQVSPPGFHLIFLPFADDLRKLSYDDTPRANDDQVEKAKEIIKTLTSNFDPLDIENPSLQKHYGNLEALALDKDAPESFKDLSEPNKAQLDARLGNLATDFKDLVFPEGYDSEAKGGKRKAASASSTSTKRVKTEELPPVDVKEYATTGKLSKLTVAILKEFAKSNNIKCGTKKADLIEAVNQHFELD
;
A
#
# COMPACT_ATOMS: atom_id res chain seq x y z
N VAL A 1 -28.17 -12.11 19.83
CA VAL A 1 -28.04 -10.72 20.33
C VAL A 1 -29.03 -9.88 19.55
N ILE A 2 -29.99 -9.22 20.22
CA ILE A 2 -31.04 -8.39 19.60
C ILE A 2 -30.80 -6.96 20.07
N PHE A 3 -30.80 -6.00 19.14
CA PHE A 3 -30.65 -4.58 19.42
C PHE A 3 -31.75 -3.79 18.71
N GLU A 4 -32.26 -2.77 19.38
CA GLU A 4 -33.12 -1.77 18.77
C GLU A 4 -32.31 -0.80 17.89
N LYS A 5 -32.98 -0.15 16.93
CA LYS A 5 -32.33 0.79 16.00
C LYS A 5 -31.58 1.91 16.74
N GLU A 6 -32.18 2.44 17.80
CA GLU A 6 -31.60 3.49 18.62
C GLU A 6 -30.34 3.03 19.37
N GLU A 7 -30.33 1.77 19.82
CA GLU A 7 -29.17 1.18 20.48
C GLU A 7 -28.01 1.03 19.50
N VAL A 8 -28.28 0.57 18.27
CA VAL A 8 -27.27 0.49 17.21
C VAL A 8 -26.68 1.86 16.86
N ASP A 9 -27.51 2.90 16.81
CA ASP A 9 -27.04 4.26 16.53
C ASP A 9 -26.23 4.84 17.70
N SER A 10 -26.62 4.53 18.95
CA SER A 10 -25.87 4.92 20.14
C SER A 10 -24.47 4.29 20.19
N ILE A 11 -24.36 3.01 19.81
CA ILE A 11 -23.09 2.27 19.75
C ILE A 11 -22.13 2.92 18.75
N LYS A 12 -22.65 3.44 17.63
CA LYS A 12 -21.82 4.11 16.60
C LYS A 12 -21.48 5.56 16.94
N SER A 13 -22.24 6.20 17.83
CA SER A 13 -22.11 7.61 18.15
C SER A 13 -20.87 7.90 19.00
N SER A 14 -19.75 8.18 18.36
CA SER A 14 -18.45 8.42 19.01
C SER A 14 -18.08 9.91 19.14
N GLY A 15 -19.04 10.74 19.59
CA GLY A 15 -18.85 12.18 19.88
C GLY A 15 -19.52 13.12 18.88
N ASP A 16 -19.25 14.42 19.02
CA ASP A 16 -19.91 15.46 18.24
C ASP A 16 -19.56 15.41 16.75
N THR A 17 -20.51 15.84 15.92
CA THR A 17 -20.35 15.94 14.46
C THR A 17 -19.44 17.11 14.11
N GLY A 18 -18.54 16.92 13.15
CA GLY A 18 -17.63 17.95 12.66
C GLY A 18 -16.17 17.55 12.74
N LEU A 19 -15.32 18.57 12.74
CA LEU A 19 -13.87 18.45 12.82
C LEU A 19 -13.39 18.94 14.19
N THR A 20 -12.77 18.05 14.97
CA THR A 20 -12.09 18.41 16.21
C THR A 20 -10.59 18.42 15.98
N LEU A 21 -9.96 19.57 16.20
CA LEU A 21 -8.50 19.72 16.13
C LEU A 21 -7.82 18.87 17.19
N LEU A 22 -6.90 18.00 16.78
CA LEU A 22 -6.07 17.19 17.68
C LEU A 22 -4.66 17.77 17.83
N GLY A 23 -4.12 18.39 16.77
CA GLY A 23 -2.80 19.00 16.79
C GLY A 23 -2.21 19.20 15.40
N PHE A 24 -0.91 19.46 15.34
CA PHE A 24 -0.17 19.70 14.11
C PHE A 24 0.97 18.69 13.96
N LYS A 25 1.20 18.21 12.73
CA LYS A 25 2.35 17.36 12.40
C LYS A 25 3.10 17.90 11.18
N PRO A 26 4.38 17.57 10.99
CA PRO A 26 5.09 17.87 9.76
C PRO A 26 4.47 17.14 8.56
N ARG A 27 4.50 17.77 7.37
CA ARG A 27 4.01 17.17 6.12
C ARG A 27 4.71 15.84 5.78
N SER A 28 5.99 15.69 6.15
CA SER A 28 6.77 14.47 5.95
C SER A 28 6.22 13.24 6.69
N SER A 29 5.38 13.44 7.72
CA SER A 29 4.73 12.33 8.44
C SER A 29 3.61 11.68 7.63
N LEU A 30 3.08 12.36 6.62
CA LEU A 30 2.07 11.84 5.71
C LEU A 30 2.73 11.12 4.56
N LYS A 31 2.32 9.87 4.35
CA LYS A 31 2.85 9.00 3.31
C LYS A 31 1.82 8.83 2.21
N ARG A 32 2.23 9.01 0.95
CA ARG A 32 1.33 8.93 -0.23
C ARG A 32 0.62 7.58 -0.33
N TYR A 33 1.29 6.50 0.06
CA TYR A 33 0.76 5.14 0.03
C TYR A 33 -0.25 4.80 1.15
N HIS A 34 -0.52 5.72 2.08
CA HIS A 34 -1.59 5.58 3.09
C HIS A 34 -2.95 6.12 2.57
N HIS A 35 -3.14 6.19 1.25
CA HIS A 35 -4.40 6.64 0.67
C HIS A 35 -5.50 5.57 0.88
N VAL A 36 -6.61 5.97 1.51
CA VAL A 36 -7.75 5.07 1.77
C VAL A 36 -8.93 5.37 0.85
N ARG A 37 -9.23 6.65 0.65
CA ARG A 37 -10.41 7.13 -0.09
C ARG A 37 -10.16 8.55 -0.60
N PRO A 38 -10.93 9.01 -1.59
CA PRO A 38 -10.77 10.35 -2.15
C PRO A 38 -10.75 11.44 -1.07
N ALA A 39 -9.83 12.39 -1.24
CA ALA A 39 -9.73 13.55 -0.38
C ALA A 39 -10.96 14.46 -0.55
N GLN A 40 -11.28 15.21 0.48
CA GLN A 40 -12.29 16.26 0.43
C GLN A 40 -11.62 17.63 0.53
N PHE A 41 -12.29 18.68 0.07
CA PHE A 41 -11.78 20.03 0.16
C PHE A 41 -12.58 20.84 1.18
N ILE A 42 -11.86 21.56 2.05
CA ILE A 42 -12.47 22.43 3.07
C ILE A 42 -12.25 23.88 2.67
N TYR A 43 -13.33 24.65 2.72
CA TYR A 43 -13.36 26.09 2.54
C TYR A 43 -14.16 26.74 3.68
N PRO A 44 -13.80 27.95 4.16
CA PRO A 44 -14.51 28.60 5.26
C PRO A 44 -15.91 29.03 4.83
N ASP A 45 -16.87 28.91 5.75
CA ASP A 45 -18.22 29.43 5.60
C ASP A 45 -18.44 30.61 6.57
N GLU A 46 -18.36 31.83 6.05
CA GLU A 46 -18.55 33.05 6.84
C GLU A 46 -20.04 33.31 7.18
N LYS A 47 -20.97 32.65 6.47
CA LYS A 47 -22.41 32.88 6.67
C LYS A 47 -22.90 32.29 7.99
N SER A 48 -22.37 31.14 8.37
CA SER A 48 -22.75 30.46 9.61
C SER A 48 -22.04 31.05 10.84
N ILE A 49 -20.76 31.36 10.74
CA ILE A 49 -19.96 31.90 11.85
C ILE A 49 -19.05 33.01 11.34
N SER A 50 -19.31 34.24 11.78
CA SER A 50 -18.47 35.40 11.46
C SER A 50 -17.09 35.29 12.13
N GLY A 51 -16.04 35.66 11.40
CA GLY A 51 -14.63 35.55 11.78
C GLY A 51 -13.95 34.28 11.27
N SER A 52 -14.69 33.33 10.71
CA SER A 52 -14.17 32.03 10.27
C SER A 52 -13.13 32.17 9.16
N SER A 53 -13.39 33.00 8.16
CA SER A 53 -12.50 33.22 7.01
C SER A 53 -11.17 33.82 7.44
N ARG A 54 -11.18 34.73 8.43
CA ARG A 54 -9.97 35.33 8.98
C ARG A 54 -9.10 34.29 9.70
N LEU A 55 -9.70 33.48 10.57
CA LEU A 55 -8.99 32.41 11.27
C LEU A 55 -8.46 31.35 10.30
N PHE A 56 -9.30 30.93 9.36
CA PHE A 56 -8.97 29.94 8.35
C PHE A 56 -7.79 30.40 7.48
N THR A 57 -7.81 31.64 7.01
CA THR A 57 -6.72 32.22 6.21
C THR A 57 -5.43 32.31 7.01
N ALA A 58 -5.50 32.69 8.29
CA ALA A 58 -4.33 32.73 9.16
C ALA A 58 -3.73 31.33 9.38
N LEU A 59 -4.58 30.32 9.59
CA LEU A 59 -4.17 28.92 9.71
C LEU A 59 -3.54 28.42 8.41
N LEU A 60 -4.15 28.70 7.25
CA LEU A 60 -3.66 28.29 5.94
C LEU A 60 -2.23 28.80 5.70
N LYS A 61 -2.02 30.12 5.83
CA LYS A 61 -0.71 30.76 5.64
C LYS A 61 0.35 30.25 6.62
N LYS A 62 -0.02 30.01 7.90
CA LYS A 62 0.92 29.50 8.90
C LYS A 62 1.25 28.02 8.73
N CYS A 63 0.30 27.21 8.29
CA CYS A 63 0.54 25.79 8.01
C CYS A 63 1.40 25.61 6.74
N ALA A 64 1.12 26.40 5.69
CA ALA A 64 1.92 26.40 4.47
C ALA A 64 3.37 26.82 4.74
N SER A 65 3.59 27.99 5.36
CA SER A 65 4.94 28.48 5.66
C SER A 65 5.77 27.56 6.57
N LYS A 66 5.14 26.80 7.47
CA LYS A 66 5.83 25.87 8.37
C LYS A 66 5.86 24.42 7.85
N ASN A 67 5.32 24.14 6.67
CA ASN A 67 5.15 22.77 6.16
C ASN A 67 4.46 21.82 7.16
N LEU A 68 3.43 22.32 7.84
CA LEU A 68 2.64 21.59 8.83
C LEU A 68 1.29 21.16 8.23
N VAL A 69 0.81 20.03 8.74
CA VAL A 69 -0.52 19.48 8.47
C VAL A 69 -1.31 19.42 9.76
N ILE A 70 -2.61 19.65 9.67
CA ILE A 70 -3.49 19.68 10.83
C ILE A 70 -4.10 18.30 11.02
N MET A 71 -3.93 17.72 12.20
CA MET A 71 -4.52 16.43 12.53
C MET A 71 -5.89 16.67 13.17
N CYS A 72 -6.93 16.08 12.62
CA CYS A 72 -8.29 16.25 13.10
C CYS A 72 -9.00 14.91 13.30
N ARG A 73 -9.86 14.86 14.32
CA ARG A 73 -10.91 13.86 14.44
C ARG A 73 -12.10 14.32 13.60
N PHE A 74 -12.55 13.49 12.67
CA PHE A 74 -13.66 13.79 11.76
C PHE A 74 -14.84 12.86 12.00
N VAL A 75 -16.01 13.46 12.22
CA VAL A 75 -17.31 12.79 12.31
C VAL A 75 -18.24 13.46 11.31
N PRO A 76 -18.57 12.81 10.17
CA PRO A 76 -19.31 13.46 9.09
C PRO A 76 -20.79 13.72 9.42
N ARG A 77 -21.40 12.87 10.24
CA ARG A 77 -22.82 12.96 10.63
C ARG A 77 -23.04 12.27 11.98
N ARG A 78 -24.20 12.55 12.60
CA ARG A 78 -24.63 11.85 13.83
C ARG A 78 -24.66 10.33 13.60
N ALA A 79 -24.23 9.56 14.60
CA ALA A 79 -24.10 8.10 14.55
C ALA A 79 -23.16 7.56 13.45
N ALA A 80 -22.22 8.38 12.95
CA ALA A 80 -21.13 7.91 12.10
C ALA A 80 -19.89 7.54 12.93
N SER A 81 -19.16 6.53 12.45
CA SER A 81 -17.86 6.17 13.02
C SER A 81 -16.86 7.31 12.86
N VAL A 82 -16.08 7.56 13.91
CA VAL A 82 -14.96 8.50 13.88
C VAL A 82 -13.92 8.07 12.85
N ARG A 83 -13.34 9.06 12.17
CA ARG A 83 -12.17 8.91 11.30
C ARG A 83 -11.08 9.88 11.70
N LEU A 84 -9.83 9.46 11.56
CA LEU A 84 -8.69 10.35 11.68
C LEU A 84 -8.40 10.95 10.31
N VAL A 85 -8.25 12.27 10.23
CA VAL A 85 -7.99 12.98 8.99
C VAL A 85 -6.83 13.95 9.16
N ALA A 86 -6.13 14.21 8.06
CA ALA A 86 -5.09 15.23 7.98
C ALA A 86 -5.53 16.32 7.02
N LEU A 87 -5.48 17.58 7.45
CA LEU A 87 -5.73 18.74 6.63
C LEU A 87 -4.41 19.24 6.07
N ILE A 88 -4.24 19.11 4.76
CA ILE A 88 -3.08 19.61 4.03
C ILE A 88 -3.39 21.01 3.51
N PRO A 89 -2.58 22.03 3.83
CA PRO A 89 -2.76 23.37 3.27
C PRO A 89 -2.50 23.37 1.76
N GLN A 90 -3.38 24.02 1.00
CA GLN A 90 -3.22 24.33 -0.42
C GLN A 90 -3.29 25.86 -0.61
N GLU A 91 -2.22 26.43 -1.15
CA GLU A 91 -2.20 27.82 -1.58
C GLU A 91 -2.87 27.96 -2.94
N GLU A 92 -3.34 29.17 -3.24
CA GLU A 92 -3.98 29.47 -4.51
C GLU A 92 -2.95 29.48 -5.65
N GLU A 93 -3.30 28.82 -6.75
CA GLU A 93 -2.52 28.83 -7.99
C GLU A 93 -3.43 29.27 -9.13
N LEU A 94 -3.01 30.34 -9.80
CA LEU A 94 -3.66 30.90 -10.98
C LEU A 94 -2.78 30.61 -12.20
N ASP A 95 -3.41 30.27 -13.32
CA ASP A 95 -2.70 30.12 -14.59
C ASP A 95 -2.38 31.47 -15.25
N GLU A 96 -1.72 31.41 -16.41
CA GLU A 96 -1.37 32.59 -17.22
C GLU A 96 -2.61 33.39 -17.71
N GLN A 97 -3.79 32.77 -17.70
CA GLN A 97 -5.06 33.36 -18.11
C GLN A 97 -5.87 33.88 -16.91
N ASN A 98 -5.31 33.87 -15.70
CA ASN A 98 -5.98 34.18 -14.42
C ASN A 98 -7.16 33.25 -14.08
N VAL A 99 -7.18 32.03 -14.63
CA VAL A 99 -8.11 30.97 -14.22
C VAL A 99 -7.51 30.26 -13.01
N GLN A 100 -8.35 30.01 -12.01
CA GLN A 100 -7.93 29.30 -10.80
C GLN A 100 -7.75 27.81 -11.08
N VAL A 101 -6.49 27.35 -11.03
CA VAL A 101 -6.12 25.93 -11.17
C VAL A 101 -6.26 25.23 -9.83
N SER A 102 -5.70 25.82 -8.78
CA SER A 102 -5.73 25.28 -7.42
C SER A 102 -6.44 26.25 -6.48
N PRO A 103 -7.61 25.91 -5.89
CA PRO A 103 -8.29 26.80 -4.96
C PRO A 103 -7.57 26.88 -3.60
N PRO A 104 -7.61 28.03 -2.90
CA PRO A 104 -7.03 28.16 -1.57
C PRO A 104 -7.87 27.43 -0.52
N GLY A 105 -7.26 26.56 0.28
CA GLY A 105 -7.99 25.82 1.31
C GLY A 105 -7.22 24.67 1.91
N PHE A 106 -7.95 23.68 2.45
CA PHE A 106 -7.33 22.47 2.98
C PHE A 106 -7.88 21.20 2.31
N HIS A 107 -6.97 20.33 1.89
CA HIS A 107 -7.30 18.95 1.53
C HIS A 107 -7.45 18.11 2.78
N LEU A 108 -8.66 17.63 3.04
CA LEU A 108 -8.97 16.64 4.04
C LEU A 108 -8.63 15.25 3.50
N ILE A 109 -7.51 14.70 3.97
CA ILE A 109 -7.03 13.35 3.64
C ILE A 109 -7.42 12.40 4.75
N PHE A 110 -8.05 11.29 4.38
CA PHE A 110 -8.41 10.22 5.30
C PHE A 110 -7.19 9.36 5.62
N LEU A 111 -6.93 9.17 6.91
CA LEU A 111 -5.85 8.32 7.37
C LEU A 111 -6.35 6.91 7.69
N PRO A 112 -5.58 5.87 7.32
CA PRO A 112 -5.93 4.50 7.63
C PRO A 112 -5.82 4.25 9.13
N PHE A 113 -6.73 3.45 9.66
CA PHE A 113 -6.54 2.79 10.94
C PHE A 113 -5.64 1.55 10.76
N ALA A 114 -5.25 0.95 11.89
CA ALA A 114 -4.45 -0.26 11.87
C ALA A 114 -5.11 -1.40 11.08
N ASP A 115 -6.44 -1.48 11.11
CA ASP A 115 -7.24 -2.49 10.40
C ASP A 115 -7.20 -2.34 8.87
N ASP A 116 -6.94 -1.13 8.37
CA ASP A 116 -6.83 -0.85 6.93
C ASP A 116 -5.45 -1.27 6.38
N LEU A 117 -4.44 -1.41 7.25
CA LEU A 117 -3.08 -1.75 6.86
C LEU A 117 -2.91 -3.26 6.71
N ARG A 118 -2.62 -3.70 5.48
CA ARG A 118 -2.34 -5.10 5.17
C ARG A 118 -0.86 -5.41 5.32
N LYS A 119 -0.53 -6.38 6.17
CA LYS A 119 0.85 -6.92 6.27
C LYS A 119 1.11 -7.82 5.08
N LEU A 120 2.15 -7.49 4.31
CA LEU A 120 2.58 -8.25 3.15
C LEU A 120 3.93 -8.90 3.49
N SER A 121 4.05 -10.21 3.22
CA SER A 121 5.31 -10.94 3.30
C SER A 121 5.88 -11.04 1.89
N TYR A 122 7.11 -10.58 1.71
CA TYR A 122 7.82 -10.67 0.45
C TYR A 122 9.01 -11.62 0.61
N ASP A 123 9.27 -12.41 -0.43
CA ASP A 123 10.51 -13.16 -0.53
C ASP A 123 11.66 -12.18 -0.84
N ASP A 124 12.87 -12.46 -0.36
CA ASP A 124 14.04 -11.64 -0.65
C ASP A 124 14.31 -11.68 -2.17
N THR A 125 14.11 -10.55 -2.83
CA THR A 125 14.38 -10.40 -4.26
C THR A 125 15.79 -9.85 -4.48
N PRO A 126 16.50 -10.33 -5.53
CA PRO A 126 17.81 -9.78 -5.86
C PRO A 126 17.68 -8.31 -6.26
N ARG A 127 18.61 -7.49 -5.79
CA ARG A 127 18.69 -6.09 -6.18
C ARG A 127 19.28 -5.98 -7.59
N ALA A 128 18.67 -5.12 -8.42
CA ALA A 128 19.17 -4.84 -9.76
C ALA A 128 20.55 -4.19 -9.75
N ASN A 129 21.34 -4.45 -10.80
CA ASN A 129 22.65 -3.84 -11.02
C ASN A 129 22.51 -2.39 -11.52
N ASP A 130 23.56 -1.58 -11.34
CA ASP A 130 23.55 -0.17 -11.73
C ASP A 130 23.28 0.01 -13.24
N ASP A 131 23.84 -0.85 -14.09
CA ASP A 131 23.63 -0.83 -15.55
C ASP A 131 22.15 -1.08 -15.93
N GLN A 132 21.49 -2.00 -15.24
CA GLN A 132 20.06 -2.28 -15.43
C GLN A 132 19.22 -1.07 -15.01
N VAL A 133 19.59 -0.43 -13.91
CA VAL A 133 18.91 0.78 -13.41
C VAL A 133 19.11 1.95 -14.37
N GLU A 134 20.30 2.12 -14.94
CA GLU A 134 20.59 3.18 -15.91
C GLU A 134 19.78 3.01 -17.20
N LYS A 135 19.73 1.79 -17.75
CA LYS A 135 18.88 1.49 -18.92
C LYS A 135 17.39 1.68 -18.64
N ALA A 136 16.92 1.29 -17.45
CA ALA A 136 15.54 1.56 -17.05
C ALA A 136 15.23 3.07 -16.94
N LYS A 137 16.18 3.89 -16.44
CA LYS A 137 16.03 5.35 -16.41
C LYS A 137 15.93 5.95 -17.80
N GLU A 138 16.70 5.45 -18.76
CA GLU A 138 16.64 5.88 -20.16
C GLU A 138 15.24 5.61 -20.75
N ILE A 139 14.69 4.42 -20.52
CA ILE A 139 13.31 4.06 -20.90
C ILE A 139 12.28 4.98 -20.25
N ILE A 140 12.39 5.25 -18.95
CA ILE A 140 11.45 6.14 -18.27
C ILE A 140 11.53 7.55 -18.87
N LYS A 141 12.73 8.04 -19.16
CA LYS A 141 12.95 9.38 -19.73
C LYS A 141 12.34 9.52 -21.13
N THR A 142 12.45 8.49 -21.99
CA THR A 142 11.86 8.52 -23.33
C THR A 142 10.33 8.42 -23.31
N LEU A 143 9.77 7.75 -22.31
CA LEU A 143 8.32 7.57 -22.15
C LEU A 143 7.64 8.65 -21.30
N THR A 144 8.40 9.49 -20.60
CA THR A 144 7.84 10.55 -19.76
C THR A 144 7.10 11.57 -20.62
N SER A 145 5.81 11.75 -20.33
CA SER A 145 4.97 12.81 -20.87
C SER A 145 4.34 13.63 -19.74
N ASN A 146 3.82 14.80 -20.07
CA ASN A 146 2.99 15.55 -19.15
C ASN A 146 1.69 14.77 -18.91
N PHE A 147 1.23 14.72 -17.67
CA PHE A 147 -0.01 14.05 -17.28
C PHE A 147 -0.97 15.10 -16.74
N ASP A 148 -2.12 15.25 -17.38
CA ASP A 148 -3.27 15.97 -16.83
C ASP A 148 -4.37 14.97 -16.45
N PRO A 149 -4.93 15.04 -15.23
CA PRO A 149 -6.11 14.24 -14.86
C PRO A 149 -7.32 14.38 -15.80
N LEU A 150 -7.41 15.47 -16.57
CA LEU A 150 -8.52 15.73 -17.51
C LEU A 150 -8.32 15.12 -18.91
N ASP A 151 -7.11 14.64 -19.24
CA ASP A 151 -6.80 14.11 -20.57
C ASP A 151 -7.49 12.77 -20.87
N ILE A 152 -7.86 12.02 -19.83
CA ILE A 152 -8.38 10.67 -19.95
C ILE A 152 -9.83 10.63 -19.47
N GLU A 153 -10.74 10.55 -20.43
CA GLU A 153 -12.16 10.38 -20.18
C GLU A 153 -12.52 8.94 -19.79
N ASN A 154 -13.66 8.75 -19.14
CA ASN A 154 -14.15 7.42 -18.79
C ASN A 154 -14.80 6.73 -20.00
N PRO A 155 -14.21 5.64 -20.54
CA PRO A 155 -14.72 4.97 -21.75
C PRO A 155 -16.13 4.40 -21.56
N SER A 156 -16.47 3.96 -20.35
CA SER A 156 -17.77 3.37 -20.05
C SER A 156 -18.88 4.42 -20.07
N LEU A 157 -18.59 5.63 -19.56
CA LEU A 157 -19.53 6.75 -19.62
C LEU A 157 -19.68 7.27 -21.06
N GLN A 158 -18.59 7.39 -21.80
CA GLN A 158 -18.64 7.81 -23.20
C GLN A 158 -19.51 6.85 -24.04
N LYS A 159 -19.30 5.55 -23.89
CA LYS A 159 -20.16 4.55 -24.53
C LYS A 159 -21.63 4.67 -24.13
N HIS A 160 -21.89 4.88 -22.83
CA HIS A 160 -23.25 4.97 -22.32
C HIS A 160 -24.00 6.17 -22.89
N TYR A 161 -23.41 7.37 -22.84
CA TYR A 161 -24.03 8.57 -23.37
C TYR A 161 -24.11 8.59 -24.90
N GLY A 162 -23.11 8.06 -25.61
CA GLY A 162 -23.17 7.91 -27.06
C GLY A 162 -24.32 7.00 -27.52
N ASN A 163 -24.61 5.93 -26.77
CA ASN A 163 -25.79 5.09 -27.03
C ASN A 163 -27.10 5.82 -26.75
N LEU A 164 -27.17 6.57 -25.64
CA LEU A 164 -28.37 7.35 -25.30
C LEU A 164 -28.65 8.43 -26.35
N GLU A 165 -27.62 9.11 -26.82
CA GLU A 165 -27.73 10.11 -27.88
C GLU A 165 -28.22 9.49 -29.20
N ALA A 166 -27.67 8.32 -29.58
CA ALA A 166 -28.11 7.61 -30.77
C ALA A 166 -29.59 7.22 -30.69
N LEU A 167 -30.03 6.72 -29.55
CA LEU A 167 -31.44 6.40 -29.30
C LEU A 167 -32.33 7.65 -29.32
N ALA A 168 -31.86 8.78 -28.76
CA ALA A 168 -32.64 10.01 -28.72
C ALA A 168 -32.77 10.70 -30.08
N LEU A 169 -31.81 10.48 -30.97
CA LEU A 169 -31.76 11.02 -32.33
C LEU A 169 -32.23 10.01 -33.40
N ASP A 170 -32.78 8.87 -32.99
CA ASP A 170 -33.20 7.76 -33.87
C ASP A 170 -32.10 7.33 -34.87
N LYS A 171 -30.85 7.32 -34.43
CA LYS A 171 -29.70 6.82 -35.21
C LYS A 171 -29.54 5.31 -35.00
N ASP A 172 -29.22 4.59 -36.08
CA ASP A 172 -29.03 3.13 -36.05
C ASP A 172 -27.83 2.67 -35.21
N ALA A 173 -26.81 3.53 -35.06
CA ALA A 173 -25.60 3.24 -34.31
C ALA A 173 -25.08 4.47 -33.56
N PRO A 174 -24.46 4.27 -32.38
CA PRO A 174 -23.74 5.30 -31.66
C PRO A 174 -22.49 5.75 -32.44
N GLU A 175 -22.07 6.98 -32.20
CA GLU A 175 -20.79 7.47 -32.68
C GLU A 175 -19.64 6.65 -32.05
N SER A 176 -18.67 6.26 -32.88
CA SER A 176 -17.49 5.56 -32.39
C SER A 176 -16.57 6.56 -31.68
N PHE A 177 -16.32 6.33 -30.39
CA PHE A 177 -15.30 7.07 -29.64
C PHE A 177 -14.00 6.27 -29.57
N LYS A 178 -12.88 6.96 -29.38
CA LYS A 178 -11.57 6.34 -29.16
C LYS A 178 -11.29 6.24 -27.66
N ASP A 179 -10.93 5.05 -27.19
CA ASP A 179 -10.48 4.87 -25.82
C ASP A 179 -9.09 5.48 -25.63
N LEU A 180 -9.00 6.50 -24.76
CA LEU A 180 -7.75 7.18 -24.42
C LEU A 180 -7.01 6.52 -23.25
N SER A 181 -7.66 5.59 -22.55
CA SER A 181 -7.04 4.83 -21.45
C SER A 181 -6.12 3.71 -21.94
N GLU A 182 -6.28 3.28 -23.20
CA GLU A 182 -5.41 2.30 -23.82
C GLU A 182 -4.07 2.91 -24.26
N PRO A 183 -2.92 2.32 -23.89
CA PRO A 183 -1.63 2.81 -24.33
C PRO A 183 -1.47 2.70 -25.86
N ASN A 184 -0.98 3.76 -26.49
CA ASN A 184 -0.71 3.76 -27.93
C ASN A 184 0.57 2.98 -28.25
N LYS A 185 0.45 1.65 -28.40
CA LYS A 185 1.56 0.72 -28.62
C LYS A 185 2.47 1.13 -29.78
N ALA A 186 1.91 1.54 -30.91
CA ALA A 186 2.70 1.91 -32.09
C ALA A 186 3.61 3.13 -31.82
N GLN A 187 3.11 4.13 -31.08
CA GLN A 187 3.91 5.28 -30.69
C GLN A 187 4.95 4.94 -29.62
N LEU A 188 4.60 4.04 -28.68
CA LEU A 188 5.53 3.57 -27.66
C LEU A 188 6.69 2.80 -28.30
N ASP A 189 6.40 1.86 -29.21
CA ASP A 189 7.41 1.07 -29.91
C ASP A 189 8.33 1.96 -30.76
N ALA A 190 7.76 2.95 -31.45
CA ALA A 190 8.54 3.92 -32.22
C ALA A 190 9.47 4.78 -31.35
N ARG A 191 9.04 5.14 -30.13
CA ARG A 191 9.86 5.92 -29.18
C ARG A 191 10.91 5.08 -28.46
N LEU A 192 10.58 3.83 -28.15
CA LEU A 192 11.46 2.91 -27.44
C LEU A 192 12.57 2.37 -28.34
N GLY A 193 12.29 2.14 -29.62
CA GLY A 193 13.26 1.58 -30.57
C GLY A 193 13.93 0.34 -30.00
N ASN A 194 15.26 0.36 -29.92
CA ASN A 194 16.07 -0.74 -29.41
C ASN A 194 16.27 -0.72 -27.88
N LEU A 195 15.84 0.34 -27.17
CA LEU A 195 16.03 0.41 -25.72
C LEU A 195 15.30 -0.72 -24.98
N ALA A 196 14.13 -1.12 -25.50
CA ALA A 196 13.35 -2.22 -24.95
C ALA A 196 14.02 -3.58 -25.18
N THR A 197 14.74 -3.78 -26.29
CA THR A 197 15.48 -5.01 -26.54
C THR A 197 16.75 -5.06 -25.70
N ASP A 198 17.51 -3.96 -25.66
CA ASP A 198 18.73 -3.86 -24.85
C ASP A 198 18.47 -4.12 -23.37
N PHE A 199 17.36 -3.58 -22.84
CA PHE A 199 16.97 -3.82 -21.45
C PHE A 199 16.54 -5.28 -21.20
N LYS A 200 15.88 -5.91 -22.17
CA LYS A 200 15.49 -7.33 -22.07
C LYS A 200 16.72 -8.23 -22.01
N ASP A 201 17.71 -7.98 -22.88
CA ASP A 201 18.94 -8.77 -22.95
C ASP A 201 19.78 -8.68 -21.66
N LEU A 202 19.70 -7.54 -20.95
CA LEU A 202 20.41 -7.33 -19.69
C LEU A 202 19.73 -7.94 -18.46
N VAL A 203 18.42 -8.22 -18.52
CA VAL A 203 17.62 -8.64 -17.37
C VAL A 203 17.17 -10.09 -17.48
N PHE A 204 16.75 -10.51 -18.66
CA PHE A 204 16.20 -11.85 -18.88
C PHE A 204 17.29 -12.80 -19.39
N PRO A 205 17.52 -13.93 -18.70
CA PRO A 205 18.42 -14.97 -19.19
C PRO A 205 17.96 -15.55 -20.53
N GLU A 206 18.91 -16.06 -21.33
CA GLU A 206 18.61 -16.77 -22.57
C GLU A 206 17.67 -17.96 -22.31
N GLY A 207 16.53 -18.00 -23.03
CA GLY A 207 15.49 -19.02 -22.85
C GLY A 207 14.45 -18.71 -21.76
N TYR A 208 14.47 -17.52 -21.16
CA TYR A 208 13.41 -17.07 -20.25
C TYR A 208 12.12 -16.78 -21.04
N ASP A 209 11.08 -17.57 -20.76
CA ASP A 209 9.75 -17.34 -21.31
C ASP A 209 8.98 -16.35 -20.41
N SER A 210 8.88 -15.10 -20.84
CA SER A 210 8.13 -14.06 -20.15
C SER A 210 6.61 -14.27 -20.16
N GLU A 211 6.10 -15.12 -21.04
CA GLU A 211 4.67 -15.43 -21.23
C GLU A 211 4.27 -16.79 -20.63
N ALA A 212 5.24 -17.57 -20.13
CA ALA A 212 4.98 -18.80 -19.40
C ALA A 212 4.21 -18.46 -18.12
N LYS A 213 2.89 -18.72 -18.13
CA LYS A 213 2.02 -18.59 -16.95
C LYS A 213 2.62 -19.36 -15.78
N GLY A 214 3.20 -18.64 -14.82
CA GLY A 214 3.68 -19.19 -13.57
C GLY A 214 2.63 -20.12 -12.98
N GLY A 215 3.01 -21.37 -12.74
CA GLY A 215 2.09 -22.44 -12.32
C GLY A 215 1.24 -21.98 -11.14
N LYS A 216 -0.09 -21.99 -11.33
CA LYS A 216 -1.06 -21.76 -10.25
C LYS A 216 -0.64 -22.61 -9.04
N ARG A 217 -0.18 -21.96 -7.96
CA ARG A 217 -0.08 -22.61 -6.65
C ARG A 217 -1.50 -23.10 -6.32
N LYS A 218 -1.72 -24.41 -6.37
CA LYS A 218 -2.96 -25.03 -5.93
C LYS A 218 -3.17 -24.65 -4.47
N ALA A 219 -4.26 -23.94 -4.18
CA ALA A 219 -4.77 -23.82 -2.83
C ALA A 219 -5.06 -25.25 -2.33
N ALA A 220 -4.47 -25.62 -1.20
CA ALA A 220 -4.70 -26.91 -0.57
C ALA A 220 -6.14 -26.99 -0.06
N SER A 221 -6.99 -27.75 -0.76
CA SER A 221 -8.28 -28.18 -0.22
C SER A 221 -8.06 -29.39 0.69
N ALA A 222 -8.55 -29.29 1.91
CA ALA A 222 -8.59 -30.39 2.86
C ALA A 222 -9.60 -31.48 2.42
N SER A 223 -9.16 -32.74 2.33
CA SER A 223 -9.85 -33.93 2.91
C SER A 223 -9.13 -35.25 2.56
N SER A 224 -8.61 -35.89 3.62
CA SER A 224 -8.59 -37.33 3.98
C SER A 224 -8.51 -38.45 2.91
N THR A 225 -7.41 -39.24 2.90
CA THR A 225 -7.28 -40.60 3.51
C THR A 225 -6.25 -41.50 2.77
N SER A 226 -5.30 -42.05 3.55
CA SER A 226 -4.48 -43.27 3.35
C SER A 226 -3.59 -43.45 2.10
N THR A 227 -2.26 -43.42 2.26
CA THR A 227 -1.43 -44.62 2.53
C THR A 227 0.05 -44.25 2.73
N LYS A 228 0.69 -45.04 3.57
CA LYS A 228 1.99 -44.86 4.23
C LYS A 228 3.17 -45.01 3.25
N ARG A 229 3.96 -43.95 3.05
CA ARG A 229 5.40 -44.02 2.77
C ARG A 229 6.09 -42.92 3.58
N VAL A 230 6.93 -43.36 4.52
CA VAL A 230 7.81 -42.51 5.31
C VAL A 230 8.77 -41.83 4.35
N LYS A 231 8.59 -40.53 4.15
CA LYS A 231 9.57 -39.65 3.52
C LYS A 231 10.08 -38.76 4.64
N THR A 232 11.36 -38.91 4.95
CA THR A 232 12.11 -38.09 5.90
C THR A 232 11.85 -36.63 5.59
N GLU A 233 11.08 -35.96 6.45
CA GLU A 233 10.99 -34.50 6.46
C GLU A 233 12.32 -33.98 6.99
N GLU A 234 13.15 -33.45 6.09
CA GLU A 234 14.22 -32.54 6.48
C GLU A 234 13.56 -31.31 7.10
N LEU A 235 13.65 -31.24 8.43
CA LEU A 235 13.22 -30.08 9.20
C LEU A 235 14.08 -28.87 8.77
N PRO A 236 13.49 -27.67 8.67
CA PRO A 236 14.23 -26.45 8.34
C PRO A 236 15.38 -26.23 9.33
N PRO A 237 16.50 -25.60 8.91
CA PRO A 237 17.64 -25.37 9.80
C PRO A 237 17.21 -24.40 10.90
N VAL A 238 16.85 -24.95 12.06
CA VAL A 238 16.53 -24.17 13.25
C VAL A 238 17.85 -23.64 13.80
N ASP A 239 18.03 -22.32 13.75
CA ASP A 239 19.24 -21.67 14.23
C ASP A 239 19.32 -21.74 15.76
N VAL A 240 19.97 -22.80 16.25
CA VAL A 240 20.10 -23.13 17.68
C VAL A 240 20.78 -21.99 18.46
N LYS A 241 21.54 -21.12 17.78
CA LYS A 241 22.23 -19.98 18.37
C LYS A 241 21.27 -18.91 18.89
N GLU A 242 20.18 -18.61 18.17
CA GLU A 242 19.17 -17.62 18.61
C GLU A 242 18.29 -18.15 19.75
N TYR A 243 18.04 -19.46 19.77
CA TYR A 243 17.31 -20.10 20.86
C TYR A 243 18.13 -20.22 22.15
N ALA A 244 19.46 -20.31 22.02
CA ALA A 244 20.40 -20.29 23.15
C ALA A 244 20.48 -18.88 23.78
N THR A 245 20.66 -17.83 22.98
CA THR A 245 20.73 -16.44 23.49
C THR A 245 19.42 -15.96 24.14
N THR A 246 18.27 -16.51 23.72
CA THR A 246 16.96 -16.14 24.28
C THR A 246 16.50 -17.03 25.45
N GLY A 247 17.33 -17.99 25.91
CA GLY A 247 17.02 -18.85 27.06
C GLY A 247 15.85 -19.83 26.84
N LYS A 248 15.47 -20.11 25.57
CA LYS A 248 14.29 -20.92 25.20
C LYS A 248 14.64 -22.33 24.69
N LEU A 249 15.86 -22.80 24.96
CA LEU A 249 16.33 -24.16 24.59
C LEU A 249 15.47 -25.29 25.16
N SER A 250 14.71 -25.05 26.23
CA SER A 250 13.77 -26.02 26.81
C SER A 250 12.61 -26.42 25.88
N LYS A 251 12.29 -25.57 24.88
CA LYS A 251 11.23 -25.82 23.90
C LYS A 251 11.67 -26.67 22.70
N LEU A 252 12.98 -26.86 22.49
CA LEU A 252 13.49 -27.70 21.40
C LEU A 252 13.32 -29.18 21.74
N THR A 253 13.13 -30.01 20.71
CA THR A 253 13.03 -31.47 20.88
C THR A 253 14.42 -32.08 21.09
N VAL A 254 14.48 -33.20 21.82
CA VAL A 254 15.76 -33.88 22.11
C VAL A 254 16.49 -34.32 20.84
N ALA A 255 15.76 -34.57 19.75
CA ALA A 255 16.33 -34.93 18.45
C ALA A 255 17.19 -33.81 17.85
N ILE A 256 16.68 -32.57 17.85
CA ILE A 256 17.38 -31.40 17.30
C ILE A 256 18.62 -31.08 18.14
N LEU A 257 18.51 -31.16 19.47
CA LEU A 257 19.64 -30.94 20.37
C LEU A 257 20.74 -32.00 20.20
N LYS A 258 20.37 -33.26 19.91
CA LYS A 258 21.34 -34.34 19.64
C LYS A 258 22.01 -34.21 18.27
N GLU A 259 21.29 -33.81 17.23
CA GLU A 259 21.89 -33.52 15.92
C GLU A 259 22.87 -32.35 16.03
N PHE A 260 22.49 -31.27 16.72
CA PHE A 260 23.38 -30.14 16.94
C PHE A 260 24.63 -30.50 17.76
N ALA A 261 24.49 -31.31 18.81
CA ALA A 261 25.61 -31.78 19.61
C ALA A 261 26.57 -32.71 18.82
N LYS A 262 26.02 -33.54 17.92
CA LYS A 262 26.84 -34.36 17.02
C LYS A 262 27.59 -33.53 15.99
N SER A 263 26.92 -32.55 15.38
CA SER A 263 27.54 -31.67 14.36
C SER A 263 28.67 -30.80 14.94
N ASN A 264 28.62 -30.46 16.23
CA ASN A 264 29.64 -29.65 16.91
C ASN A 264 30.58 -30.48 17.82
N ASN A 265 30.58 -31.81 17.71
CA ASN A 265 31.43 -32.72 18.52
C ASN A 265 31.35 -32.51 20.05
N ILE A 266 30.17 -32.14 20.57
CA ILE A 266 29.95 -31.91 21.99
C ILE A 266 29.67 -33.25 22.69
N LYS A 267 30.41 -33.58 23.75
CA LYS A 267 30.15 -34.76 24.59
C LYS A 267 28.89 -34.51 25.42
N CYS A 268 27.79 -35.18 25.09
CA CYS A 268 26.50 -34.95 25.74
C CYS A 268 25.91 -36.24 26.36
N GLY A 269 25.22 -36.07 27.49
CA GLY A 269 24.48 -37.14 28.20
C GLY A 269 23.16 -37.53 27.52
N THR A 270 22.47 -38.52 28.07
CA THR A 270 21.20 -39.02 27.52
C THR A 270 19.98 -38.18 27.89
N LYS A 271 20.08 -37.32 28.93
CA LYS A 271 18.97 -36.50 29.44
C LYS A 271 18.91 -35.15 28.72
N LYS A 272 17.69 -34.61 28.60
CA LYS A 272 17.43 -33.31 27.94
C LYS A 272 18.09 -32.13 28.66
N ALA A 273 18.16 -32.16 29.99
CA ALA A 273 18.79 -31.10 30.78
C ALA A 273 20.30 -31.01 30.48
N ASP A 274 21.00 -32.15 30.51
CA ASP A 274 22.43 -32.25 30.22
C ASP A 274 22.76 -31.78 28.78
N LEU A 275 21.86 -32.01 27.82
CA LEU A 275 21.99 -31.53 26.45
C LEU A 275 21.84 -30.00 26.33
N ILE A 276 20.95 -29.39 27.11
CA ILE A 276 20.77 -27.94 27.13
C ILE A 276 21.97 -27.27 27.77
N GLU A 277 22.48 -27.83 28.87
CA GLU A 277 23.64 -27.33 29.59
C GLU A 277 24.92 -27.42 28.73
N ALA A 278 25.14 -28.54 28.05
CA ALA A 278 26.29 -28.71 27.15
C ALA A 278 26.25 -27.75 25.94
N VAL A 279 25.05 -27.41 25.44
CA VAL A 279 24.88 -26.42 24.37
C VAL A 279 25.11 -24.99 24.88
N ASN A 280 24.63 -24.65 26.08
CA ASN A 280 24.91 -23.36 26.70
C ASN A 280 26.40 -23.16 26.98
N GLN A 281 27.08 -24.19 27.51
CA GLN A 281 28.53 -24.15 27.73
C GLN A 281 29.33 -23.96 26.44
N HIS A 282 28.90 -24.56 25.33
CA HIS A 282 29.55 -24.38 24.03
C HIS A 282 29.40 -22.94 23.49
N PHE A 283 28.35 -22.21 23.89
CA PHE A 283 28.11 -20.83 23.48
C PHE A 283 28.58 -19.79 24.52
N GLU A 284 29.26 -20.20 25.59
CA GLU A 284 29.71 -19.32 26.69
C GLU A 284 28.58 -18.47 27.29
N LEU A 285 27.36 -19.02 27.35
CA LEU A 285 26.21 -18.40 27.99
C LEU A 285 26.01 -19.07 29.35
N ASP A 286 26.32 -18.34 30.42
CA ASP A 286 26.03 -18.75 31.81
C ASP A 286 24.52 -18.93 32.07
#